data_AF-A0A2E3FBU6-F1
#
_entry.id   AF-A0A2E3FBU6-F1
#
_cell.length_a   1.000
_cell.length_b   1.000
_cell.length_c   1.000
_cell.angle_alpha   90.00
_cell.angle_beta   90.00
_cell.angle_gamma   90.00
#
_symmetry.space_group_name_H-M   'P 1'
#
loop_
_entity.id
_entity.type
_entity.pdbx_description
1 polymer ?
#
loop_
_entity_poly.entity_id
_entity_poly.type
_entity_poly.pdbx_seq_one_letter_code
_entity_poly.pdbx_strand_id
1 'polypeptide(L)'
;MTSCLWQLAPFTPEYLPQAVRLSQQVSWPHRPQDWAMALAHSKGVVALENDRVVGTALVSLFGPVATLNMILVEAAMRGRGLGRQLMNAVIPGAADRELRLVATAQGLPLYQKMGFERAGHIQQFQGIVKGAEPEIPVSAGAGDLADLLRMDAAASGMARGDLLRAIASQGTVLRTEEGFAMIRRFGRGQVVGPIVAPDLPTARALLSGAAQQADGGFLRLDTGCPALGDLALLLGMDLAGGGTAMVRQARPRPQAKGRVFALVSQAFG
;
A
#
# COMPACT_ATOMS: atom_id res chain seq x y z
N MET A 1 -42.38 -0.36 0.52
CA MET A 1 -41.14 -1.13 0.75
C MET A 1 -40.30 -1.01 -0.50
N THR A 2 -39.29 -0.14 -0.50
CA THR A 2 -38.43 0.07 -1.67
C THR A 2 -37.02 -0.37 -1.28
N SER A 3 -36.81 -1.68 -1.20
CA SER A 3 -35.47 -2.24 -0.97
C SER A 3 -34.68 -2.19 -2.27
N CYS A 4 -33.94 -1.10 -2.49
CA CYS A 4 -32.77 -1.17 -3.36
C CYS A 4 -31.56 -1.32 -2.44
N LEU A 5 -31.32 -2.57 -2.03
CA LEU A 5 -30.07 -2.99 -1.39
C LEU A 5 -29.15 -3.36 -2.54
N TRP A 6 -28.03 -2.66 -2.67
CA TRP A 6 -26.96 -2.99 -3.62
C TRP A 6 -26.67 -4.50 -3.66
N GLN A 7 -26.23 -5.01 -4.80
CA GLN A 7 -25.80 -6.40 -4.95
C GLN A 7 -24.28 -6.50 -4.87
N LEU A 8 -23.76 -7.51 -4.15
CA LEU A 8 -22.34 -7.83 -4.20
C LEU A 8 -22.04 -8.76 -5.38
N ALA A 9 -21.00 -8.44 -6.14
CA ALA A 9 -20.48 -9.27 -7.23
C ALA A 9 -18.95 -9.40 -7.11
N PRO A 10 -18.33 -10.45 -7.67
CA PRO A 10 -16.87 -10.54 -7.75
C PRO A 10 -16.29 -9.32 -8.47
N PHE A 11 -15.17 -8.79 -7.95
CA PHE A 11 -14.45 -7.74 -8.67
C PHE A 11 -13.70 -8.37 -9.85
N THR A 12 -14.12 -8.07 -11.06
CA THR A 12 -13.47 -8.46 -12.33
C THR A 12 -12.94 -7.22 -13.09
N PRO A 13 -12.09 -7.40 -14.12
CA PRO A 13 -11.50 -6.28 -14.86
C PRO A 13 -12.51 -5.30 -15.49
N GLU A 14 -13.74 -5.74 -15.79
CA GLU A 14 -14.80 -4.87 -16.36
C GLU A 14 -15.20 -3.72 -15.43
N TYR A 15 -14.99 -3.88 -14.11
CA TYR A 15 -15.31 -2.85 -13.12
C TYR A 15 -14.20 -1.83 -12.88
N LEU A 16 -13.00 -2.03 -13.45
CA LEU A 16 -11.85 -1.12 -13.28
C LEU A 16 -12.18 0.34 -13.60
N PRO A 17 -12.88 0.67 -14.72
CA PRO A 17 -13.22 2.07 -15.02
C PRO A 17 -14.10 2.70 -13.92
N GLN A 18 -15.04 1.94 -13.36
CA GLN A 18 -15.92 2.44 -12.29
C GLN A 18 -15.20 2.56 -10.94
N ALA A 19 -14.24 1.66 -10.66
CA ALA A 19 -13.40 1.74 -9.47
C ALA A 19 -12.45 2.95 -9.52
N VAL A 20 -11.89 3.26 -10.70
CA VAL A 20 -11.10 4.49 -10.93
C VAL A 20 -11.96 5.72 -10.63
N ARG A 21 -13.17 5.81 -11.20
CA ARG A 21 -14.13 6.89 -10.90
C ARG A 21 -14.39 7.01 -9.39
N LEU A 22 -14.61 5.91 -8.70
CA LEU A 22 -14.87 5.90 -7.26
C LEU A 22 -13.67 6.45 -6.45
N SER A 23 -12.45 6.08 -6.85
CA SER A 23 -11.23 6.60 -6.20
C SER A 23 -11.04 8.11 -6.43
N GLN A 24 -11.41 8.63 -7.60
CA GLN A 24 -11.35 10.07 -7.89
C GLN A 24 -12.28 10.89 -6.99
N GLN A 25 -13.47 10.37 -6.64
CA GLN A 25 -14.40 11.04 -5.73
C GLN A 25 -13.82 11.27 -4.32
N VAL A 26 -12.80 10.51 -3.93
CA VAL A 26 -12.10 10.65 -2.64
C VAL A 26 -10.67 11.17 -2.81
N SER A 27 -10.39 11.82 -3.95
CA SER A 27 -9.10 12.43 -4.28
C SER A 27 -7.92 11.45 -4.26
N TRP A 28 -8.18 10.16 -4.44
CA TRP A 28 -7.14 9.17 -4.59
C TRP A 28 -6.58 9.24 -6.02
N PRO A 29 -5.26 9.42 -6.21
CA PRO A 29 -4.69 9.64 -7.54
C PRO A 29 -4.53 8.34 -8.35
N HIS A 30 -5.21 7.25 -7.99
CA HIS A 30 -4.98 5.93 -8.59
C HIS A 30 -5.32 5.94 -10.09
N ARG A 31 -4.38 5.45 -10.91
CA ARG A 31 -4.59 5.26 -12.35
C ARG A 31 -5.27 3.91 -12.61
N PRO A 32 -5.82 3.68 -13.80
CA PRO A 32 -6.31 2.35 -14.20
C PRO A 32 -5.27 1.24 -13.97
N GLN A 33 -3.99 1.50 -14.24
CA GLN A 33 -2.90 0.54 -14.04
C GLN A 33 -2.65 0.24 -12.55
N ASP A 34 -2.84 1.22 -11.66
CA ASP A 34 -2.68 1.01 -10.22
C ASP A 34 -3.80 0.10 -9.68
N TRP A 35 -5.03 0.29 -10.18
CA TRP A 35 -6.16 -0.61 -9.90
C TRP A 35 -5.98 -2.00 -10.51
N ALA A 36 -5.48 -2.08 -11.75
CA ALA A 36 -5.20 -3.36 -12.39
C ALA A 36 -4.13 -4.16 -11.63
N MET A 37 -3.09 -3.49 -11.13
CA MET A 37 -2.07 -4.13 -10.27
C MET A 37 -2.68 -4.62 -8.95
N ALA A 38 -3.55 -3.83 -8.32
CA ALA A 38 -4.27 -4.27 -7.12
C ALA A 38 -5.13 -5.51 -7.39
N LEU A 39 -5.88 -5.52 -8.49
CA LEU A 39 -6.70 -6.67 -8.87
C LEU A 39 -5.86 -7.89 -9.21
N ALA A 40 -4.73 -7.74 -9.90
CA ALA A 40 -3.84 -8.85 -10.26
C ALA A 40 -3.25 -9.60 -9.05
N HIS A 41 -3.13 -8.92 -7.90
CA HIS A 41 -2.59 -9.47 -6.66
C HIS A 41 -3.63 -9.61 -5.54
N SER A 42 -4.92 -9.49 -5.87
CA SER A 42 -6.00 -9.56 -4.89
C SER A 42 -7.22 -10.30 -5.41
N LYS A 43 -8.09 -10.69 -4.48
CA LYS A 43 -9.49 -11.04 -4.77
C LYS A 43 -10.38 -10.01 -4.11
N GLY A 44 -11.61 -9.85 -4.57
CA GLY A 44 -12.50 -8.93 -3.90
C GLY A 44 -13.88 -8.86 -4.51
N VAL A 45 -14.64 -7.87 -4.06
CA VAL A 45 -16.02 -7.65 -4.46
C VAL A 45 -16.26 -6.20 -4.81
N VAL A 46 -17.25 -5.99 -5.67
CA VAL A 46 -17.90 -4.70 -5.90
C VAL A 46 -19.31 -4.73 -5.31
N ALA A 47 -19.82 -3.58 -4.89
CA ALA A 47 -21.22 -3.37 -4.61
C ALA A 47 -21.84 -2.60 -5.77
N LEU A 48 -22.94 -3.12 -6.32
CA LEU A 48 -23.62 -2.59 -7.49
C LEU A 48 -24.99 -2.03 -7.10
N GLU A 49 -25.29 -0.82 -7.52
CA GLU A 49 -26.63 -0.23 -7.50
C GLU A 49 -26.99 0.12 -8.94
N ASN A 50 -27.98 -0.58 -9.54
CA ASN A 50 -28.34 -0.43 -10.96
C ASN A 50 -27.11 -0.51 -11.88
N ASP A 51 -26.33 -1.59 -11.75
CA ASP A 51 -25.06 -1.84 -12.49
C ASP A 51 -23.92 -0.84 -12.28
N ARG A 52 -24.11 0.12 -11.37
CA ARG A 52 -23.13 1.12 -11.00
C ARG A 52 -22.35 0.68 -9.75
N VAL A 53 -21.03 0.66 -9.82
CA VAL A 53 -20.17 0.35 -8.67
C VAL A 53 -20.25 1.47 -7.64
N VAL A 54 -20.88 1.20 -6.50
CA VAL A 54 -21.02 2.12 -5.36
C VAL A 54 -20.09 1.79 -4.19
N GLY A 55 -19.37 0.68 -4.28
CA GLY A 55 -18.35 0.31 -3.31
C GLY A 55 -17.44 -0.81 -3.79
N THR A 56 -16.26 -0.90 -3.21
CA THR A 56 -15.24 -1.92 -3.51
C THR A 56 -14.58 -2.37 -2.22
N ALA A 57 -14.08 -3.61 -2.19
CA ALA A 57 -13.14 -4.08 -1.19
C ALA A 57 -12.32 -5.24 -1.77
N LEU A 58 -11.02 -5.24 -1.51
CA LEU A 58 -10.08 -6.27 -1.94
C LEU A 58 -9.35 -6.89 -0.74
N VAL A 59 -8.85 -8.10 -0.95
CA VAL A 59 -7.96 -8.85 -0.06
C VAL A 59 -6.79 -9.41 -0.86
N SER A 60 -5.57 -9.05 -0.50
CA SER A 60 -4.34 -9.62 -1.05
C SER A 60 -3.80 -10.69 -0.10
N LEU A 61 -3.42 -11.85 -0.62
CA LEU A 61 -2.93 -12.98 0.18
C LEU A 61 -1.42 -13.11 0.01
N PHE A 62 -0.65 -12.84 1.07
CA PHE A 62 0.80 -12.84 1.06
C PHE A 62 1.36 -13.83 2.08
N GLY A 63 1.19 -15.13 1.81
CA GLY A 63 1.61 -16.21 2.71
C GLY A 63 0.78 -16.20 4.00
N PRO A 64 1.38 -16.04 5.20
CA PRO A 64 0.68 -16.04 6.48
C PRO A 64 -0.10 -14.75 6.78
N VAL A 65 -0.01 -13.74 5.90
CA VAL A 65 -0.60 -12.41 6.08
C VAL A 65 -1.55 -12.13 4.92
N ALA A 66 -2.67 -11.47 5.21
CA ALA A 66 -3.54 -10.89 4.21
C ALA A 66 -3.68 -9.38 4.44
N THR A 67 -3.60 -8.58 3.37
CA THR A 67 -3.90 -7.14 3.44
C THR A 67 -5.32 -6.89 2.93
N LEU A 68 -6.12 -6.15 3.68
CA LEU A 68 -7.42 -5.66 3.24
C LEU A 68 -7.23 -4.26 2.67
N ASN A 69 -7.61 -4.06 1.42
CA ASN A 69 -7.21 -2.88 0.67
C ASN A 69 -8.24 -2.47 -0.39
N MET A 70 -8.02 -1.29 -0.97
CA MET A 70 -8.91 -0.70 -1.98
C MET A 70 -10.38 -0.68 -1.55
N ILE A 71 -10.61 -0.42 -0.26
CA ILE A 71 -11.94 -0.36 0.35
C ILE A 71 -12.50 1.04 0.17
N LEU A 72 -13.51 1.18 -0.69
CA LEU A 72 -14.16 2.44 -0.98
C LEU A 72 -15.67 2.29 -0.91
N VAL A 73 -16.33 3.32 -0.37
CA VAL A 73 -17.77 3.46 -0.39
C VAL A 73 -18.09 4.86 -0.91
N GLU A 74 -18.92 4.91 -1.95
CA GLU A 74 -19.40 6.16 -2.53
C GLU A 74 -20.00 7.06 -1.46
N ALA A 75 -19.74 8.36 -1.55
CA ALA A 75 -20.13 9.33 -0.54
C ALA A 75 -21.62 9.26 -0.17
N ALA A 76 -22.49 9.14 -1.18
CA ALA A 76 -23.94 9.04 -1.01
C ALA A 76 -24.41 7.74 -0.30
N MET A 77 -23.60 6.69 -0.30
CA MET A 77 -23.89 5.38 0.30
C MET A 77 -23.32 5.19 1.70
N ARG A 78 -22.58 6.18 2.21
CA ARG A 78 -21.99 6.11 3.55
C ARG A 78 -23.06 6.16 4.64
N GLY A 79 -22.75 5.58 5.79
CA GLY A 79 -23.68 5.48 6.93
C GLY A 79 -24.75 4.39 6.78
N ARG A 80 -24.86 3.72 5.63
CA ARG A 80 -25.88 2.68 5.35
C ARG A 80 -25.42 1.25 5.61
N GLY A 81 -24.27 1.06 6.26
CA GLY A 81 -23.71 -0.26 6.55
C GLY A 81 -22.97 -0.96 5.39
N LEU A 82 -22.93 -0.37 4.19
CA LEU A 82 -22.27 -0.95 3.00
C LEU A 82 -20.79 -1.32 3.25
N GLY A 83 -20.02 -0.45 3.91
CA GLY A 83 -18.62 -0.74 4.24
C GLY A 83 -18.45 -2.01 5.09
N ARG A 84 -19.37 -2.26 6.04
CA ARG A 84 -19.36 -3.49 6.85
C ARG A 84 -19.70 -4.72 6.01
N GLN A 85 -20.65 -4.61 5.09
CA GLN A 85 -21.02 -5.72 4.20
C GLN A 85 -19.87 -6.10 3.26
N LEU A 86 -19.20 -5.11 2.66
CA LEU A 86 -18.00 -5.32 1.85
C LEU A 86 -16.90 -6.05 2.63
N MET A 87 -16.61 -5.59 3.85
CA MET A 87 -15.61 -6.23 4.71
C MET A 87 -15.97 -7.66 5.10
N ASN A 88 -17.24 -7.91 5.45
CA ASN A 88 -17.74 -9.25 5.75
C ASN A 88 -17.65 -10.19 4.55
N ALA A 89 -17.69 -9.67 3.31
CA ALA A 89 -17.53 -10.46 2.10
C ALA A 89 -16.07 -10.83 1.81
N VAL A 90 -15.10 -9.97 2.12
CA VAL A 90 -13.68 -10.22 1.78
C VAL A 90 -12.87 -10.88 2.90
N ILE A 91 -13.19 -10.62 4.18
CA ILE A 91 -12.45 -11.20 5.31
C ILE A 91 -12.41 -12.74 5.27
N PRO A 92 -13.51 -13.46 4.96
CA PRO A 92 -13.46 -14.92 4.86
C PRO A 92 -12.41 -15.44 3.88
N GLY A 93 -12.11 -14.68 2.81
CA GLY A 93 -11.09 -15.03 1.82
C GLY A 93 -9.66 -15.06 2.37
N ALA A 94 -9.41 -14.42 3.51
CA ALA A 94 -8.12 -14.47 4.19
C ALA A 94 -7.89 -15.74 5.02
N ALA A 95 -8.95 -16.53 5.27
CA ALA A 95 -8.93 -17.70 6.16
C ALA A 95 -8.39 -17.34 7.56
N ASP A 96 -7.37 -18.06 8.04
CA ASP A 96 -6.78 -17.91 9.37
C ASP A 96 -5.61 -16.90 9.43
N ARG A 97 -5.30 -16.23 8.32
CA ARG A 97 -4.14 -15.33 8.19
C ARG A 97 -4.23 -14.11 9.12
N GLU A 98 -3.08 -13.59 9.51
CA GLU A 98 -2.99 -12.26 10.11
C GLU A 98 -3.54 -11.22 9.11
N LEU A 99 -4.51 -10.42 9.53
CA LEU A 99 -5.11 -9.38 8.69
C LEU A 99 -4.44 -8.04 8.97
N ARG A 100 -4.07 -7.31 7.92
CA ARG A 100 -3.56 -5.94 8.02
C ARG A 100 -4.32 -4.99 7.12
N LEU A 101 -4.43 -3.74 7.54
CA LEU A 101 -4.90 -2.64 6.69
C LEU A 101 -4.34 -1.31 7.19
N VAL A 102 -4.40 -0.29 6.35
CA VAL A 102 -4.17 1.11 6.75
C VAL A 102 -5.52 1.83 6.75
N ALA A 103 -5.99 2.20 7.94
CA ALA A 103 -7.28 2.84 8.13
C ALA A 103 -7.20 4.36 7.97
N THR A 104 -8.06 4.92 7.13
CA THR A 104 -8.36 6.36 7.17
C THR A 104 -9.10 6.70 8.47
N ALA A 105 -9.11 7.98 8.86
CA ALA A 105 -9.87 8.45 10.02
C ALA A 105 -11.37 8.05 9.93
N GLN A 106 -11.93 8.07 8.72
CA GLN A 106 -13.31 7.67 8.48
C GLN A 106 -13.54 6.15 8.62
N GLY A 107 -12.60 5.32 8.16
CA GLY A 107 -12.72 3.86 8.21
C GLY A 107 -12.42 3.27 9.60
N LEU A 108 -11.63 3.97 10.41
CA LEU A 108 -11.11 3.48 11.69
C LEU A 108 -12.19 2.94 12.66
N PRO A 109 -13.34 3.62 12.90
CA PRO A 109 -14.37 3.10 13.79
C PRO A 109 -15.01 1.79 13.29
N LEU A 110 -15.09 1.58 11.97
CA LEU A 110 -15.58 0.33 11.39
C LEU A 110 -14.63 -0.81 11.74
N TYR A 111 -13.34 -0.65 11.47
CA TYR A 111 -12.34 -1.70 11.66
C TYR A 111 -12.16 -2.08 13.13
N GLN A 112 -12.20 -1.11 14.05
CA GLN A 112 -12.19 -1.39 15.49
C GLN A 112 -13.38 -2.28 15.91
N LYS A 113 -14.59 -1.98 15.42
CA LYS A 113 -15.79 -2.82 15.63
C LYS A 113 -15.71 -4.20 14.95
N MET A 114 -14.70 -4.44 14.11
CA MET A 114 -14.45 -5.72 13.46
C MET A 114 -13.26 -6.47 14.09
N GLY A 115 -12.79 -6.02 15.25
CA GLY A 115 -11.71 -6.66 16.01
C GLY A 115 -10.31 -6.34 15.49
N PHE A 116 -10.14 -5.25 14.74
CA PHE A 116 -8.81 -4.74 14.42
C PHE A 116 -8.30 -3.82 15.53
N GLU A 117 -7.03 -4.00 15.86
CA GLU A 117 -6.29 -3.21 16.83
C GLU A 117 -5.31 -2.27 16.12
N ARG A 118 -4.94 -1.17 16.79
CA ARG A 118 -3.97 -0.22 16.25
C ARG A 118 -2.56 -0.82 16.36
N ALA A 119 -1.82 -0.84 15.26
CA ALA A 119 -0.44 -1.35 15.18
C ALA A 119 0.60 -0.25 14.91
N GLY A 120 0.16 0.95 14.53
CA GLY A 120 1.03 2.08 14.28
C GLY A 120 0.36 3.18 13.47
N HIS A 121 1.16 4.14 13.02
CA HIS A 121 0.72 5.22 12.15
C HIS A 121 1.59 5.27 10.90
N ILE A 122 0.97 5.51 9.75
CA ILE A 122 1.63 5.67 8.45
C ILE A 122 1.38 7.09 8.00
N GLN A 123 2.46 7.82 7.72
CA GLN A 123 2.42 9.14 7.12
C GLN A 123 2.71 9.02 5.62
N GLN A 124 1.93 9.76 4.83
CA GLN A 124 2.12 9.86 3.40
C GLN A 124 2.78 11.20 3.08
N PHE A 125 3.97 11.16 2.50
CA PHE A 125 4.67 12.31 1.95
C PHE A 125 4.64 12.27 0.44
N GLN A 126 4.47 13.41 -0.22
CA GLN A 126 4.57 13.48 -1.68
C GLN A 126 4.91 14.90 -2.15
N GLY A 127 5.58 15.02 -3.30
CA GLY A 127 5.91 16.32 -3.87
C GLY A 127 6.86 16.20 -5.05
N ILE A 128 7.24 17.35 -5.61
CA ILE A 128 8.32 17.43 -6.58
C ILE A 128 9.64 17.34 -5.81
N VAL A 129 10.39 16.25 -6.00
CA VAL A 129 11.59 16.00 -5.23
C VAL A 129 12.81 16.69 -5.82
N LYS A 130 13.70 17.11 -4.93
CA LYS A 130 15.06 17.54 -5.25
C LYS A 130 15.99 16.36 -5.06
N GLY A 131 16.77 16.04 -6.07
CA GLY A 131 17.81 15.03 -5.99
C GLY A 131 18.78 15.35 -4.86
N ALA A 132 19.17 14.31 -4.11
CA ALA A 132 20.16 14.40 -3.06
C ALA A 132 21.14 13.24 -3.18
N GLU A 133 22.41 13.54 -2.99
CA GLU A 133 23.44 12.50 -2.95
C GLU A 133 23.23 11.59 -1.73
N PRO A 134 23.20 10.26 -1.90
CA PRO A 134 23.10 9.33 -0.78
C PRO A 134 24.31 9.41 0.15
N GLU A 135 24.07 9.37 1.47
CA GLU A 135 25.13 9.36 2.50
C GLU A 135 25.99 8.08 2.46
N ILE A 136 25.46 6.98 1.92
CA ILE A 136 26.19 5.73 1.63
C ILE A 136 25.92 5.29 0.19
N PRO A 137 26.82 4.52 -0.45
CA PRO A 137 26.65 4.12 -1.84
C PRO A 137 25.33 3.38 -2.11
N VAL A 138 24.58 3.87 -3.10
CA VAL A 138 23.35 3.25 -3.60
C VAL A 138 23.52 2.95 -5.09
N SER A 139 23.32 1.70 -5.49
CA SER A 139 23.32 1.29 -6.90
C SER A 139 21.90 1.07 -7.41
N ALA A 140 21.64 1.47 -8.65
CA ALA A 140 20.39 1.17 -9.35
C ALA A 140 20.53 -0.06 -10.25
N GLY A 141 19.53 -0.94 -10.24
CA GLY A 141 19.50 -2.16 -11.06
C GLY A 141 18.83 -3.32 -10.33
N ALA A 142 18.38 -4.32 -11.09
CA ALA A 142 17.60 -5.45 -10.58
C ALA A 142 18.31 -6.25 -9.46
N GLY A 143 19.65 -6.27 -9.45
CA GLY A 143 20.46 -6.99 -8.46
C GLY A 143 20.11 -8.48 -8.37
N ASP A 144 20.43 -9.10 -7.24
CA ASP A 144 19.90 -10.41 -6.88
C ASP A 144 18.46 -10.25 -6.34
N LEU A 145 17.50 -10.48 -7.23
CA LEU A 145 16.08 -10.39 -6.88
C LEU A 145 15.69 -11.43 -5.83
N ALA A 146 16.30 -12.62 -5.80
CA ALA A 146 15.97 -13.64 -4.81
C ALA A 146 16.37 -13.20 -3.40
N ASP A 147 17.54 -12.56 -3.27
CA ASP A 147 17.98 -11.94 -2.02
C ASP A 147 17.00 -10.86 -1.54
N LEU A 148 16.57 -9.97 -2.44
CA LEU A 148 15.61 -8.92 -2.13
C LEU A 148 14.28 -9.48 -1.61
N LEU A 149 13.73 -10.49 -2.29
CA LEU A 149 12.47 -11.12 -1.88
C LEU A 149 12.59 -11.77 -0.49
N ARG A 150 13.74 -12.37 -0.20
CA ARG A 150 14.04 -12.95 1.11
C ARG A 150 14.13 -11.87 2.20
N MET A 151 14.79 -10.75 1.91
CA MET A 151 14.87 -9.60 2.82
C MET A 151 13.48 -9.03 3.11
N ASP A 152 12.65 -8.83 2.08
CA ASP A 152 11.29 -8.33 2.23
C ASP A 152 10.42 -9.27 3.08
N ALA A 153 10.45 -10.57 2.77
CA ALA A 153 9.67 -11.56 3.50
C ALA A 153 10.07 -11.62 4.98
N ALA A 154 11.37 -11.52 5.28
CA ALA A 154 11.86 -11.45 6.65
C ALA A 154 11.39 -10.16 7.36
N ALA A 155 11.51 -9.00 6.71
CA ALA A 155 11.18 -7.71 7.32
C ALA A 155 9.67 -7.47 7.48
N SER A 156 8.87 -7.87 6.48
CA SER A 156 7.42 -7.62 6.44
C SER A 156 6.62 -8.78 7.04
N GLY A 157 7.17 -9.99 7.07
CA GLY A 157 6.45 -11.24 7.35
C GLY A 157 5.49 -11.65 6.23
N MET A 158 5.54 -11.01 5.05
CA MET A 158 4.64 -11.25 3.92
C MET A 158 5.36 -12.02 2.81
N ALA A 159 4.73 -13.07 2.28
CA ALA A 159 5.21 -13.73 1.06
C ALA A 159 4.59 -13.07 -0.18
N ARG A 160 5.11 -11.90 -0.57
CA ARG A 160 4.59 -11.05 -1.66
C ARG A 160 5.49 -11.01 -2.90
N GLY A 161 6.18 -12.13 -3.16
CA GLY A 161 7.20 -12.21 -4.21
C GLY A 161 6.70 -11.89 -5.62
N ASP A 162 5.48 -12.29 -5.97
CA ASP A 162 4.91 -12.01 -7.29
C ASP A 162 4.64 -10.52 -7.51
N LEU A 163 4.16 -9.83 -6.48
CA LEU A 163 3.99 -8.37 -6.51
C LEU A 163 5.34 -7.67 -6.71
N LEU A 164 6.35 -8.05 -5.92
CA LEU A 164 7.67 -7.43 -6.01
C LEU A 164 8.38 -7.76 -7.34
N ARG A 165 8.17 -8.95 -7.92
CA ARG A 165 8.62 -9.29 -9.28
C ARG A 165 7.96 -8.41 -10.34
N ALA A 166 6.65 -8.18 -10.24
CA ALA A 166 5.93 -7.31 -11.16
C ALA A 166 6.39 -5.85 -11.05
N ILE A 167 6.74 -5.40 -9.84
CA ILE A 167 7.32 -4.07 -9.62
C ILE A 167 8.73 -3.99 -10.21
N ALA A 168 9.58 -4.98 -9.95
CA ALA A 168 10.95 -5.01 -10.45
C ALA A 168 11.03 -5.03 -11.98
N SER A 169 10.07 -5.66 -12.67
CA SER A 169 10.07 -5.73 -14.14
C SER A 169 9.64 -4.45 -14.84
N GLN A 170 9.00 -3.51 -14.12
CA GLN A 170 8.47 -2.26 -14.69
C GLN A 170 9.00 -1.00 -13.98
N GLY A 171 9.81 -1.18 -12.94
CA GLY A 171 10.30 -0.14 -12.05
C GLY A 171 11.81 -0.19 -11.89
N THR A 172 12.29 0.57 -10.92
CA THR A 172 13.72 0.66 -10.57
C THR A 172 13.92 0.01 -9.22
N VAL A 173 14.93 -0.84 -9.10
CA VAL A 173 15.41 -1.36 -7.81
C VAL A 173 16.66 -0.57 -7.43
N LEU A 174 16.70 -0.09 -6.18
CA LEU A 174 17.86 0.52 -5.55
C LEU A 174 18.41 -0.42 -4.49
N ARG A 175 19.73 -0.48 -4.38
CA ARG A 175 20.45 -1.41 -3.50
C ARG A 175 21.53 -0.68 -2.70
N THR A 176 21.66 -1.07 -1.44
CA THR A 176 22.89 -0.98 -0.66
C THR A 176 23.38 -2.41 -0.39
N GLU A 177 24.44 -2.57 0.39
CA GLU A 177 24.94 -3.89 0.82
C GLU A 177 23.86 -4.67 1.58
N GLU A 178 23.17 -4.03 2.54
CA GLU A 178 22.21 -4.68 3.44
C GLU A 178 20.76 -4.17 3.29
N GLY A 179 20.47 -3.36 2.27
CA GLY A 179 19.16 -2.72 2.09
C GLY A 179 18.73 -2.61 0.64
N PHE A 180 17.43 -2.40 0.43
CA PHE A 180 16.89 -2.13 -0.90
C PHE A 180 15.68 -1.20 -0.85
N ALA A 181 15.44 -0.53 -1.97
CA ALA A 181 14.20 0.19 -2.24
C ALA A 181 13.69 -0.13 -3.65
N MET A 182 12.39 0.01 -3.86
CA MET A 182 11.79 -0.08 -5.19
C MET A 182 11.08 1.21 -5.55
N ILE A 183 11.19 1.62 -6.81
CA ILE A 183 10.50 2.77 -7.37
C ILE A 183 9.62 2.27 -8.52
N ARG A 184 8.36 2.68 -8.52
CA ARG A 184 7.45 2.39 -9.64
C ARG A 184 6.58 3.58 -9.94
N ARG A 185 6.05 3.63 -11.16
CA ARG A 185 5.02 4.61 -11.49
C ARG A 185 3.78 4.37 -10.62
N PHE A 186 3.23 5.44 -10.08
CA PHE A 186 2.00 5.42 -9.30
C PHE A 186 1.35 6.81 -9.30
N GLY A 187 0.04 6.86 -9.51
CA GLY A 187 -0.73 8.09 -9.48
C GLY A 187 -0.12 9.25 -10.28
N ARG A 188 0.30 10.31 -9.57
CA ARG A 188 0.81 11.56 -10.17
C ARG A 188 2.26 11.47 -10.68
N GLY A 189 2.98 10.41 -10.35
CA GLY A 189 4.38 10.25 -10.72
C GLY A 189 4.88 8.86 -10.35
N GLN A 190 5.72 8.79 -9.32
CA GLN A 190 6.28 7.57 -8.78
C GLN A 190 5.99 7.42 -7.28
N VAL A 191 6.07 6.18 -6.81
CA VAL A 191 6.12 5.85 -5.38
C VAL A 191 7.41 5.10 -5.11
N VAL A 192 8.09 5.45 -4.02
CA VAL A 192 9.22 4.69 -3.48
C VAL A 192 8.71 3.80 -2.34
N GLY A 193 8.93 2.49 -2.48
CA GLY A 193 8.35 1.48 -1.61
C GLY A 193 8.42 0.06 -2.21
N PRO A 194 8.78 -0.97 -1.42
CA PRO A 194 9.14 -0.85 -0.02
C PRO A 194 10.57 -0.32 0.13
N ILE A 195 10.89 0.29 1.27
CA ILE A 195 12.28 0.53 1.70
C ILE A 195 12.54 -0.45 2.84
N VAL A 196 13.45 -1.40 2.63
CA VAL A 196 13.86 -2.40 3.63
C VAL A 196 15.34 -2.20 3.92
N ALA A 197 15.65 -2.06 5.21
CA ALA A 197 17.00 -1.75 5.67
C ALA A 197 17.22 -2.26 7.11
N PRO A 198 18.49 -2.50 7.53
CA PRO A 198 18.83 -2.86 8.90
C PRO A 198 18.64 -1.67 9.86
N ASP A 199 18.90 -0.46 9.37
CA ASP A 199 18.96 0.74 10.18
C ASP A 199 18.49 2.00 9.43
N LEU A 200 18.40 3.10 10.18
CA LEU A 200 17.94 4.38 9.66
C LEU A 200 18.92 5.00 8.65
N PRO A 201 20.25 5.01 8.86
CA PRO A 201 21.20 5.51 7.85
C PRO A 201 21.02 4.83 6.49
N THR A 202 20.87 3.51 6.47
CA THR A 202 20.66 2.76 5.23
C THR A 202 19.33 3.13 4.57
N ALA A 203 18.24 3.25 5.34
CA ALA A 203 16.95 3.68 4.83
C ALA A 203 16.96 5.11 4.26
N ARG A 204 17.69 6.03 4.92
CA ARG A 204 17.85 7.42 4.47
C ARG A 204 18.59 7.49 3.15
N ALA A 205 19.70 6.77 3.01
CA ALA A 205 20.44 6.74 1.76
C ALA A 205 19.62 6.17 0.60
N LEU A 206 18.83 5.11 0.85
CA LEU A 206 17.90 4.58 -0.15
C LEU A 206 16.82 5.60 -0.56
N LEU A 207 16.29 6.40 0.37
CA LEU A 207 15.37 7.48 0.05
C LEU A 207 16.04 8.62 -0.74
N SER A 208 17.26 9.03 -0.35
CA SER A 208 18.05 10.01 -1.12
C SER A 208 18.34 9.51 -2.53
N GLY A 209 18.72 8.23 -2.68
CA GLY A 209 18.92 7.60 -3.99
C GLY A 209 17.64 7.59 -4.82
N ALA A 210 16.49 7.34 -4.19
CA ALA A 210 15.21 7.42 -4.87
C ALA A 210 14.85 8.85 -5.32
N ALA A 211 15.15 9.86 -4.49
CA ALA A 211 14.98 11.25 -4.85
C ALA A 211 15.93 11.67 -5.98
N GLN A 212 17.18 11.17 -5.99
CA GLN A 212 18.12 11.39 -7.09
C GLN A 212 17.64 10.79 -8.41
N GLN A 213 17.07 9.57 -8.39
CA GLN A 213 16.48 8.95 -9.58
C GLN A 213 15.24 9.69 -10.10
N ALA A 214 14.51 10.36 -9.20
CA ALA A 214 13.27 11.06 -9.49
C ALA A 214 13.45 12.59 -9.50
N ASP A 215 14.66 13.11 -9.67
CA ASP A 215 14.96 14.54 -9.56
C ASP A 215 14.07 15.40 -10.47
N GLY A 216 13.46 16.44 -9.90
CA GLY A 216 12.46 17.29 -10.56
C GLY A 216 11.11 16.60 -10.85
N GLY A 217 10.95 15.34 -10.47
CA GLY A 217 9.76 14.53 -10.65
C GLY A 217 8.90 14.42 -9.40
N PHE A 218 7.65 13.96 -9.58
CA PHE A 218 6.73 13.73 -8.47
C PHE A 218 6.99 12.37 -7.82
N LEU A 219 7.36 12.37 -6.53
CA LEU A 219 7.58 11.16 -5.74
C LEU A 219 6.60 11.10 -4.56
N ARG A 220 6.20 9.89 -4.19
CA ARG A 220 5.41 9.57 -3.00
C ARG A 220 6.17 8.58 -2.11
N LEU A 221 6.05 8.76 -0.80
CA LEU A 221 6.55 7.88 0.25
C LEU A 221 5.43 7.60 1.27
N ASP A 222 5.23 6.33 1.64
CA ASP A 222 4.37 5.94 2.76
C ASP A 222 5.24 5.32 3.86
N THR A 223 5.44 6.03 4.97
CA THR A 223 6.40 5.64 6.03
C THR A 223 5.76 5.68 7.41
N GLY A 224 6.11 4.71 8.26
CA GLY A 224 5.82 4.74 9.70
C GLY A 224 7.00 5.25 10.54
N CYS A 225 8.08 5.70 9.90
CA CYS A 225 9.29 6.19 10.55
C CYS A 225 9.36 7.72 10.47
N PRO A 226 9.20 8.45 11.59
CA PRO A 226 9.23 9.91 11.62
C PRO A 226 10.50 10.51 11.02
N ALA A 227 11.68 9.98 11.38
CA ALA A 227 12.96 10.48 10.87
C ALA A 227 13.15 10.33 9.35
N LEU A 228 12.45 9.36 8.73
CA LEU A 228 12.41 9.24 7.27
C LEU A 228 11.44 10.25 6.65
N GLY A 229 10.36 10.58 7.37
CA GLY A 229 9.47 11.69 7.04
C GLY A 229 10.15 13.06 7.10
N ASP A 230 11.03 13.28 8.08
CA ASP A 230 11.81 14.51 8.17
C ASP A 230 12.74 14.66 6.96
N LEU A 231 13.39 13.57 6.53
CA LEU A 231 14.17 13.58 5.29
C LEU A 231 13.29 13.84 4.06
N ALA A 232 12.10 13.24 3.99
CA ALA A 232 11.14 13.49 2.91
C ALA A 232 10.80 14.98 2.76
N LEU A 233 10.59 15.70 3.87
CA LEU A 233 10.36 17.15 3.87
C LEU A 233 11.56 17.91 3.30
N LEU A 234 12.78 17.56 3.72
CA LEU A 234 14.01 18.18 3.20
C LEU A 234 14.21 17.95 1.70
N LEU A 235 13.75 16.81 1.19
CA LEU A 235 13.79 16.46 -0.24
C LEU A 235 12.69 17.12 -1.07
N GLY A 236 11.80 17.92 -0.47
CA GLY A 236 10.73 18.64 -1.18
C GLY A 236 9.38 17.91 -1.25
N MET A 237 9.16 16.89 -0.43
CA MET A 237 7.86 16.23 -0.30
C MET A 237 7.07 16.77 0.90
N ASP A 238 5.82 17.16 0.71
CA ASP A 238 4.95 17.63 1.77
C ASP A 238 4.18 16.48 2.44
N LEU A 239 3.82 16.65 3.71
CA LEU A 239 2.88 15.75 4.38
C LEU A 239 1.49 15.88 3.72
N ALA A 240 1.04 14.81 3.06
CA ALA A 240 -0.19 14.80 2.27
C ALA A 240 -1.30 13.91 2.86
N GLY A 241 -1.07 13.32 4.02
CA GLY A 241 -2.04 12.51 4.74
C GLY A 241 -1.40 11.31 5.42
N GLY A 242 -2.18 10.24 5.55
CA GLY A 242 -1.74 9.04 6.23
C GLY A 242 -2.91 8.19 6.71
N GLY A 243 -2.60 7.22 7.55
CA GLY A 243 -3.59 6.35 8.15
C GLY A 243 -3.07 5.62 9.37
N THR A 244 -3.97 4.97 10.08
CA THR A 244 -3.62 4.11 11.21
C THR A 244 -3.35 2.71 10.67
N ALA A 245 -2.13 2.20 10.83
CA ALA A 245 -1.87 0.79 10.57
C ALA A 245 -2.64 -0.04 11.59
N MET A 246 -3.40 -1.02 11.11
CA MET A 246 -4.22 -1.88 11.95
C MET A 246 -3.97 -3.36 11.68
N VAL A 247 -4.10 -4.18 12.71
CA VAL A 247 -3.89 -5.62 12.65
C VAL A 247 -5.05 -6.36 13.31
N ARG A 248 -5.39 -7.55 12.83
CA ARG A 248 -6.27 -8.51 13.50
C ARG A 248 -5.64 -9.90 13.37
N GLN A 249 -5.73 -10.70 14.44
CA GLN A 249 -5.03 -12.00 14.53
C GLN A 249 -3.51 -11.85 14.35
N ALA A 250 -2.91 -10.89 15.07
CA ALA A 250 -1.48 -10.67 15.05
C ALA A 250 -0.72 -11.95 15.44
N ARG A 251 0.30 -12.29 14.66
CA ARG A 251 1.16 -13.45 14.89
C ARG A 251 2.56 -12.99 15.30
N PRO A 252 3.23 -13.69 16.24
CA PRO A 252 4.63 -13.44 16.54
C PRO A 252 5.48 -13.55 15.27
N ARG A 253 6.48 -12.68 15.13
CA ARG A 253 7.42 -12.72 14.01
C ARG A 253 8.83 -12.99 14.51
N PRO A 254 9.62 -13.80 13.77
CA PRO A 254 11.05 -13.90 14.03
C PRO A 254 11.68 -12.52 13.94
N GLN A 255 12.71 -12.28 14.75
CA GLN A 255 13.52 -11.08 14.61
C GLN A 255 14.24 -11.14 13.25
N ALA A 256 14.01 -10.14 12.41
CA ALA A 256 14.71 -9.98 11.15
C ALA A 256 15.89 -9.02 11.31
N LYS A 257 16.94 -9.21 10.51
CA LYS A 257 18.09 -8.29 10.45
C LYS A 257 17.68 -6.88 9.98
N GLY A 258 16.60 -6.78 9.20
CA GLY A 258 16.07 -5.52 8.71
C GLY A 258 14.58 -5.36 8.96
N ARG A 259 14.09 -4.14 8.76
CA ARG A 259 12.68 -3.77 8.90
C ARG A 259 12.20 -2.98 7.69
N VAL A 260 10.88 -2.92 7.54
CA VAL A 260 10.23 -2.07 6.55
C VAL A 260 10.20 -0.63 7.08
N PHE A 261 10.95 0.26 6.44
CA PHE A 261 10.95 1.69 6.71
C PHE A 261 9.88 2.44 5.89
N ALA A 262 9.55 1.94 4.70
CA ALA A 262 8.47 2.45 3.88
C ALA A 262 7.71 1.32 3.20
N LEU A 263 6.39 1.47 3.07
CA LEU A 263 5.48 0.47 2.50
C LEU A 263 5.61 0.42 0.97
N VAL A 264 5.25 -0.69 0.34
CA VAL A 264 5.03 -0.76 -1.12
C VAL A 264 3.95 0.24 -1.54
N SER A 265 2.92 0.32 -0.71
CA SER A 265 1.88 1.33 -0.64
C SER A 265 1.02 1.02 0.59
N GLN A 266 0.11 1.92 0.97
CA GLN A 266 -0.87 1.61 2.02
C GLN A 266 -1.78 0.40 1.70
N ALA A 267 -1.92 0.02 0.41
CA ALA A 267 -2.73 -1.12 -0.01
C ALA A 267 -2.02 -2.48 0.16
N PHE A 268 -0.72 -2.53 -0.07
CA PHE A 268 0.06 -3.79 -0.03
C PHE A 268 0.94 -3.93 1.21
N GLY A 269 0.99 -2.88 2.04
CA GLY A 269 1.83 -2.81 3.24
C GLY A 269 3.31 -2.74 2.94
#